data_AF-A0AA95LEI3-F1
#
_entry.id   AF-A0AA95LEI3-F1
#
_cell.length_a   1.000
_cell.length_b   1.000
_cell.length_c   1.000
_cell.angle_alpha   90.00
_cell.angle_beta   90.00
_cell.angle_gamma   90.00
#
_symmetry.space_group_name_H-M   'P 1'
#
loop_
_entity.id
_entity.type
_entity.pdbx_description
1 polymer ?
#
loop_
_entity_poly.entity_id
_entity_poly.type
_entity_poly.pdbx_seq_one_letter_code
_entity_poly.pdbx_strand_id
1 'polypeptide(L)'
;MDNQEHEKERIPLLYIQTANHVMEEIRKRKLQPHDLVPSEGEITKLYGVSRMTAKLALQILEKKGIVYRHARRGTFVSADYHVHSGEQMLEKAIEKKEPVRRIALVIPNMDDYIGD
;
A
#
# COMPACT_ATOMS: atom_id res chain seq x y z
N MET A 1 -38.75 6.77 5.62
CA MET A 1 -38.09 5.47 5.74
C MET A 1 -37.16 5.38 4.56
N ASP A 2 -35.85 5.38 4.82
CA ASP A 2 -34.71 5.15 3.90
C ASP A 2 -33.56 6.06 4.30
N ASN A 3 -32.75 5.59 5.27
CA ASN A 3 -31.42 6.18 5.47
C ASN A 3 -30.41 5.23 6.14
N GLN A 4 -30.59 3.91 6.02
CA GLN A 4 -29.73 2.93 6.74
C GLN A 4 -28.94 1.95 5.86
N GLU A 5 -29.08 1.97 4.53
CA GLU A 5 -28.32 1.04 3.66
C GLU A 5 -27.02 1.63 3.09
N HIS A 6 -26.92 2.96 2.93
CA HIS A 6 -25.71 3.59 2.38
C HIS A 6 -24.50 3.67 3.34
N GLU A 7 -24.64 3.26 4.61
CA GLU A 7 -23.53 3.28 5.57
C GLU A 7 -22.63 2.03 5.41
N LYS A 8 -23.23 0.88 5.07
CA LYS A 8 -22.52 -0.40 4.94
C LYS A 8 -21.58 -0.45 3.73
N GLU A 9 -21.86 0.26 2.65
CA GLU A 9 -20.98 0.35 1.48
C GLU A 9 -19.88 1.41 1.64
N ARG A 10 -20.13 2.46 2.43
CA ARG A 10 -19.11 3.48 2.73
C ARG A 10 -18.00 2.96 3.64
N ILE A 11 -18.32 2.03 4.57
CA ILE A 11 -17.32 1.44 5.47
C ILE A 11 -16.20 0.70 4.70
N PRO A 12 -16.49 -0.19 3.73
CA PRO A 12 -15.53 -0.78 2.80
C PRO A 12 -14.57 0.24 2.18
N LEU A 13 -15.12 1.31 1.63
CA LEU A 13 -14.32 2.31 0.91
C LEU A 13 -13.48 3.17 1.86
N LEU A 14 -13.98 3.45 3.06
CA LEU A 14 -13.32 4.37 3.98
C LEU A 14 -12.07 3.77 4.61
N TYR A 15 -12.10 2.50 5.05
CA TYR A 15 -10.89 1.90 5.63
C TYR A 15 -9.79 1.70 4.57
N ILE A 16 -10.14 1.51 3.29
CA ILE A 16 -9.18 1.40 2.18
C ILE A 16 -8.50 2.76 1.96
N GLN A 17 -9.28 3.83 1.91
CA GLN A 17 -8.75 5.19 1.80
C GLN A 17 -7.82 5.52 2.98
N THR A 18 -8.25 5.21 4.21
CA THR A 18 -7.41 5.38 5.40
C THR A 18 -6.11 4.57 5.31
N ALA A 19 -6.15 3.32 4.81
CA ALA A 19 -4.95 2.52 4.63
C ALA A 19 -3.98 3.15 3.62
N ASN A 20 -4.50 3.75 2.54
CA ASN A 20 -3.70 4.47 1.55
C ASN A 20 -3.06 5.71 2.17
N HIS A 21 -3.79 6.51 2.96
CA HIS A 21 -3.22 7.66 3.65
C HIS A 21 -2.13 7.26 4.64
N VAL A 22 -2.33 6.16 5.39
CA VAL A 22 -1.29 5.63 6.30
C VAL A 22 -0.05 5.20 5.51
N MET A 23 -0.21 4.55 4.36
CA MET A 23 0.89 4.22 3.46
C MET A 23 1.64 5.46 2.96
N GLU A 24 0.92 6.52 2.59
CA GLU A 24 1.54 7.77 2.20
C GLU A 24 2.32 8.40 3.35
N GLU A 25 1.81 8.36 4.58
CA GLU A 25 2.54 8.85 5.75
C GLU A 25 3.81 8.05 6.04
N ILE A 26 3.75 6.72 5.92
CA ILE A 26 4.94 5.85 6.03
C ILE A 26 6.01 6.31 5.02
N ARG A 27 5.60 6.59 3.77
CA ARG A 27 6.49 7.07 2.70
C ARG A 27 7.02 8.47 2.97
N LYS A 28 6.15 9.43 3.30
CA LYS A 28 6.51 10.84 3.56
C LYS A 28 7.47 10.96 4.73
N ARG A 29 7.24 10.21 5.80
CA ARG A 29 8.10 10.18 7.00
C ARG A 29 9.35 9.33 6.81
N LYS A 30 9.50 8.67 5.65
CA LYS A 30 10.62 7.77 5.33
C LYS A 30 10.84 6.71 6.42
N LEU A 31 9.76 6.17 6.97
CA LEU A 31 9.83 5.18 8.04
C LEU A 31 10.58 3.94 7.56
N GLN A 32 11.56 3.52 8.34
CA GLN A 32 12.36 2.35 8.08
C GLN A 32 11.69 1.09 8.64
N PRO A 33 12.11 -0.11 8.21
CA PRO A 33 11.77 -1.34 8.90
C PRO A 33 11.92 -1.22 10.42
N HIS A 34 10.93 -1.73 11.14
CA HIS A 34 10.83 -1.66 12.61
C HIS A 34 10.56 -0.27 13.21
N ASP A 35 10.33 0.76 12.40
CA ASP A 35 9.79 2.03 12.90
C ASP A 35 8.31 1.93 13.26
N LEU A 36 7.91 2.72 14.24
CA LEU A 36 6.52 2.85 14.68
C LEU A 36 5.67 3.54 13.60
N VAL A 37 4.58 2.88 13.22
CA VAL A 37 3.53 3.51 12.42
C VAL A 37 2.49 4.19 13.33
N PRO A 38 1.74 5.19 12.81
CA PRO A 38 0.67 5.83 13.56
C PRO A 38 -0.30 4.80 14.15
N SER A 39 -0.54 4.89 15.45
CA SER A 39 -1.50 4.05 16.16
C SER A 39 -2.93 4.30 15.69
N GLU A 40 -3.85 3.38 15.99
CA GLU A 40 -5.28 3.55 15.70
C GLU A 40 -5.84 4.90 16.20
N GLY A 41 -5.38 5.34 17.38
CA GLY A 41 -5.78 6.62 17.97
C GLY A 41 -5.20 7.83 17.24
N GLU A 42 -3.95 7.75 16.75
CA GLU A 42 -3.35 8.80 15.93
C GLU A 42 -3.99 8.88 14.56
N ILE A 43 -4.26 7.74 13.91
CA ILE A 43 -4.98 7.66 12.63
C ILE A 43 -6.38 8.29 12.76
N THR A 44 -7.09 8.00 13.86
CA THR A 44 -8.38 8.62 14.17
C THR A 44 -8.27 10.15 14.21
N LYS A 45 -7.24 10.68 14.88
CA LYS A 45 -7.02 12.13 15.00
C LYS A 45 -6.55 12.79 13.70
N LEU A 46 -5.68 12.12 12.94
CA LEU A 46 -5.10 12.65 11.70
C LEU A 46 -6.12 12.70 10.56
N TYR A 47 -7.01 11.71 10.47
CA TYR A 47 -7.91 11.56 9.33
C TYR A 47 -9.40 11.70 9.69
N GLY A 48 -9.74 11.95 10.95
CA GLY A 48 -11.14 12.14 11.38
C GLY A 48 -12.02 10.90 11.22
N VAL A 49 -11.43 9.70 11.22
CA VAL A 49 -12.14 8.43 11.01
C VAL A 49 -12.46 7.74 12.33
N SER A 50 -13.43 6.83 12.33
CA SER A 50 -13.72 6.01 13.51
C SER A 50 -12.53 5.11 13.89
N ARG A 51 -12.42 4.72 15.17
CA ARG A 51 -11.41 3.73 15.62
C ARG A 51 -11.53 2.40 14.86
N MET A 52 -12.76 1.97 14.54
CA MET A 52 -12.97 0.74 13.77
C MET A 52 -12.38 0.85 12.37
N THR A 53 -12.57 1.99 11.70
CA THR A 53 -11.98 2.29 10.40
C THR A 53 -10.46 2.30 10.45
N ALA A 54 -9.87 2.96 11.46
CA ALA A 54 -8.42 2.98 11.66
C ALA A 54 -7.84 1.57 11.90
N LYS A 55 -8.53 0.77 12.71
CA LYS A 55 -8.17 -0.63 12.96
C LYS A 55 -8.21 -1.47 11.69
N LEU A 56 -9.31 -1.39 10.92
CA LEU A 56 -9.46 -2.13 9.66
C LEU A 56 -8.38 -1.73 8.64
N ALA A 57 -8.04 -0.43 8.58
CA ALA A 57 -6.97 0.06 7.72
C ALA A 57 -5.62 -0.57 8.07
N LEU A 58 -5.24 -0.57 9.35
CA LEU A 58 -4.00 -1.22 9.82
C LEU A 58 -4.02 -2.74 9.59
N GLN A 59 -5.15 -3.41 9.80
CA GLN A 59 -5.28 -4.86 9.55
C GLN A 59 -5.05 -5.21 8.07
N ILE A 60 -5.45 -4.35 7.14
CA ILE A 60 -5.19 -4.58 5.72
C ILE A 60 -3.73 -4.36 5.38
N LEU A 61 -3.10 -3.34 5.95
CA LEU A 61 -1.66 -3.13 5.77
C LEU A 61 -0.86 -4.29 6.36
N GLU A 62 -1.31 -4.84 7.49
CA GLU A 62 -0.74 -6.05 8.10
C GLU A 62 -0.91 -7.27 7.19
N LYS A 63 -2.13 -7.50 6.66
CA LYS A 63 -2.40 -8.58 5.69
C LYS A 63 -1.57 -8.45 4.41
N LYS A 64 -1.24 -7.23 3.99
CA LYS A 64 -0.36 -6.94 2.85
C LYS A 64 1.13 -7.10 3.18
N GLY A 65 1.49 -7.40 4.44
CA GLY A 65 2.89 -7.54 4.87
C GLY A 65 3.66 -6.23 4.94
N ILE A 66 2.98 -5.08 4.93
CA ILE A 66 3.60 -3.75 4.98
C ILE A 66 3.95 -3.38 6.42
N VAL A 67 3.11 -3.79 7.36
CA VAL A 67 3.29 -3.58 8.80
C VAL A 67 3.09 -4.87 9.57
N TYR A 68 3.57 -4.93 10.80
CA TYR A 68 3.24 -6.00 11.75
C TYR A 68 2.88 -5.42 13.10
N ARG A 69 2.01 -6.10 13.83
CA ARG A 69 1.62 -5.69 15.18
C ARG A 69 2.45 -6.39 16.24
N HIS A 70 2.87 -5.64 17.26
CA HIS A 70 3.42 -6.19 18.49
C HIS A 70 2.52 -5.81 19.68
N ALA A 71 1.98 -6.82 20.36
CA ALA A 71 1.05 -6.62 21.46
C ALA A 71 1.65 -5.68 22.52
N ARG A 72 0.86 -4.68 22.94
CA ARG A 72 1.24 -3.65 23.92
C ARG A 72 2.42 -2.73 23.54
N ARG A 73 3.03 -2.90 22.35
CA ARG A 73 4.14 -2.04 21.87
C ARG A 73 3.78 -1.20 20.64
N GLY A 74 2.74 -1.58 19.91
CA GLY A 74 2.24 -0.81 18.77
C GLY A 74 2.29 -1.61 17.47
N THR A 75 2.26 -0.88 16.36
CA THR A 75 2.37 -1.42 15.00
C THR A 75 3.63 -0.84 14.38
N PHE A 76 4.34 -1.66 13.62
CA PHE A 76 5.66 -1.34 13.08
C PHE A 76 5.75 -1.64 11.60
N VAL A 77 6.61 -0.94 10.88
CA VAL A 77 6.91 -1.24 9.46
C VAL A 77 7.60 -2.61 9.36
N SER A 78 7.15 -3.43 8.41
CA SER A 78 7.70 -4.77 8.16
C SER A 78 9.15 -4.75 7.69
N ALA A 79 9.89 -5.80 8.04
CA ALA A 79 11.28 -6.01 7.60
C ALA A 79 11.43 -6.01 6.07
N ASP A 80 10.43 -6.56 5.38
CA ASP A 80 10.44 -6.67 3.92
C ASP A 80 10.00 -5.39 3.21
N TYR A 81 9.46 -4.40 3.95
CA TYR A 81 8.96 -3.16 3.36
C TYR A 81 10.05 -2.08 3.28
N HIS A 82 10.52 -1.83 2.06
CA HIS A 82 11.51 -0.79 1.78
C HIS A 82 10.85 0.39 1.06
N VAL A 83 10.81 1.56 1.72
CA VAL A 83 10.19 2.81 1.22
C VAL A 83 10.90 3.37 -0.03
N HIS A 84 12.08 2.87 -0.39
CA HIS A 84 12.92 3.37 -1.48
C HIS A 84 12.66 2.67 -2.82
N SER A 85 11.41 2.68 -3.28
CA SER A 85 10.96 1.95 -4.48
C SER A 85 11.36 2.61 -5.83
N GLY A 86 12.47 3.35 -5.90
CA GLY A 86 13.05 3.83 -7.17
C GLY A 86 14.46 3.27 -7.38
N GLU A 87 15.36 3.60 -6.47
CA GLU A 87 16.79 3.28 -6.62
C GLU A 87 17.13 1.87 -6.12
N GLN A 88 16.53 1.42 -5.02
CA GLN A 88 16.83 0.10 -4.43
C GLN A 88 16.20 -1.05 -5.22
N MET A 89 15.14 -0.78 -5.99
CA MET A 89 14.54 -1.74 -6.93
C MET A 89 15.49 -2.00 -8.12
N LEU A 90 16.22 -0.98 -8.60
CA LEU A 90 17.21 -1.13 -9.66
C LEU A 90 18.42 -1.94 -9.19
N GLU A 91 18.95 -1.63 -8.00
CA GLU A 91 20.09 -2.38 -7.42
C GLU A 91 19.76 -3.86 -7.17
N LYS A 92 18.61 -4.15 -6.53
CA LYS A 92 18.20 -5.55 -6.28
C LYS A 92 17.86 -6.32 -7.56
N ALA A 93 17.35 -5.66 -8.59
CA ALA A 93 17.08 -6.29 -9.89
C ALA A 93 18.37 -6.59 -10.67
N ILE A 94 19.43 -5.79 -10.50
CA ILE A 94 20.75 -6.04 -11.09
C ILE A 94 21.43 -7.25 -10.42
N GLU A 95 21.26 -7.43 -9.10
CA GLU A 95 21.97 -8.46 -8.33
C GLU A 95 21.34 -9.87 -8.44
N LYS A 96 20.04 -10.00 -8.73
CA LYS A 96 19.33 -11.29 -8.76
C LYS A 96 19.11 -11.88 -10.16
N LYS A 97 20.15 -11.83 -11.01
CA LYS A 97 20.06 -12.23 -12.42
C LYS A 97 20.15 -13.76 -12.59
N GLU A 98 19.02 -14.46 -12.51
CA GLU A 98 18.89 -15.75 -13.19
C GLU A 98 18.63 -15.52 -14.69
N PRO A 99 19.27 -16.29 -15.60
CA PRO A 99 19.20 -16.01 -17.03
C PRO A 99 17.84 -16.44 -17.61
N VAL A 100 16.86 -15.54 -17.59
CA VAL A 100 15.65 -15.69 -18.43
C VAL A 100 16.04 -15.53 -19.90
N ARG A 101 15.97 -16.62 -20.66
CA ARG A 101 16.03 -16.62 -22.13
C ARG A 101 14.87 -15.75 -22.64
N ARG A 102 15.17 -14.53 -23.10
CA ARG A 102 14.17 -13.66 -23.73
C ARG A 102 13.87 -14.19 -25.13
N ILE A 103 12.61 -14.48 -25.40
CA ILE A 103 12.09 -14.57 -26.78
C ILE A 103 11.60 -13.17 -27.11
N ALA A 104 12.19 -12.55 -28.13
CA ALA A 104 11.73 -11.26 -28.64
C ALA A 104 10.51 -11.49 -29.53
N LEU A 105 9.38 -10.86 -29.17
CA LEU A 105 8.26 -10.68 -30.09
C LEU A 105 8.42 -9.30 -30.74
N VAL A 106 8.66 -9.29 -32.04
CA VAL A 106 8.66 -8.05 -32.85
C VAL A 106 7.25 -7.89 -33.39
N ILE A 107 6.53 -6.87 -32.90
CA ILE A 107 5.22 -6.50 -33.45
C ILE A 107 5.48 -5.39 -34.49
N PRO A 108 5.24 -5.62 -35.78
CA PRO A 108 5.30 -4.54 -36.77
C PRO A 108 4.17 -3.55 -36.49
N ASN A 109 4.53 -2.27 -36.49
CA ASN A 109 3.60 -1.16 -36.28
C ASN A 109 2.60 -1.10 -37.46
N MET A 110 1.31 -1.32 -37.19
CA MET A 110 0.24 -1.25 -38.20
C MET A 110 -0.33 0.17 -38.28
N ASP A 111 0.49 1.13 -38.69
CA ASP A 111 0.00 2.48 -38.98
C ASP A 111 -0.51 2.64 -40.44
N ASP A 112 -0.41 1.60 -41.28
CA ASP A 112 -0.82 1.67 -42.69
C ASP A 112 -2.22 1.10 -43.01
N TYR A 113 -3.05 0.79 -42.00
CA TYR A 113 -4.35 0.14 -42.23
C TYR A 113 -5.60 0.99 -42.00
N ILE A 114 -5.51 2.31 -42.14
CA ILE A 114 -6.70 3.15 -42.40
C ILE A 114 -6.30 4.25 -43.39
N GLY A 115 -6.45 3.95 -44.69
CA GLY A 115 -6.54 4.93 -45.76
C GLY A 115 -7.98 4.96 -46.30
N ASP A 116 -8.42 6.17 -46.69
CA ASP A 116 -9.78 6.64 -47.05
C ASP A 116 -10.80 5.63 -47.62
#